data_AF-A0A9P7GDN2-F1
#
_entry.id   AF-A0A9P7GDN2-F1
#
_cell.length_a   1.000
_cell.length_b   1.000
_cell.length_c   1.000
_cell.angle_alpha   90.00
_cell.angle_beta   90.00
_cell.angle_gamma   90.00
#
_symmetry.space_group_name_H-M   'P 1'
#
loop_
_entity.id
_entity.type
_entity.pdbx_description
1 polymer ?
#
loop_
_entity_poly.entity_id
_entity_poly.type
_entity_poly.pdbx_seq_one_letter_code
_entity_poly.pdbx_strand_id
1 'polypeptide(L)'
;MANTSSKSSRVSFASVTTNNLGTVRKLNSVLFPIKYSEKFYQGILLPEVEDFCKLAAHSKPKISKIYLHVQVSNTDAKKFYERHGFKEVGVHADYYKKISPHDAWILEKTFS
;
A
#
# COMPACT_ATOMS: atom_id res chain seq x y z
N MET A 1 36.54 7.10 23.41
CA MET A 1 35.22 6.42 23.33
C MET A 1 34.38 7.19 22.32
N ALA A 2 34.17 6.65 21.11
CA ALA A 2 33.46 7.36 20.05
C ALA A 2 31.94 7.28 20.29
N ASN A 3 31.31 8.43 20.45
CA ASN A 3 29.88 8.58 20.63
C ASN A 3 29.20 8.44 19.25
N THR A 4 28.82 7.22 18.87
CA THR A 4 28.01 6.98 17.66
C THR A 4 26.58 7.43 17.92
N SER A 5 26.32 8.72 17.70
CA SER A 5 24.97 9.25 17.52
C SER A 5 24.31 8.51 16.35
N SER A 6 23.36 7.63 16.64
CA SER A 6 22.56 7.00 15.61
C SER A 6 21.69 8.10 14.99
N LYS A 7 22.05 8.54 13.78
CA LYS A 7 21.18 9.39 12.97
C LYS A 7 19.93 8.57 12.66
N SER A 8 18.89 8.72 13.48
CA SER A 8 17.54 8.28 13.17
C SER A 8 17.14 8.95 11.86
N SER A 9 17.20 8.20 10.77
CA SER A 9 16.82 8.67 9.44
C SER A 9 15.31 8.83 9.43
N ARG A 10 14.85 10.09 9.43
CA ARG A 10 13.42 10.40 9.40
C ARG A 10 12.84 10.01 8.04
N VAL A 11 11.69 9.34 8.06
CA VAL A 11 10.85 9.16 6.87
C VAL A 11 10.22 10.51 6.55
N SER A 12 10.33 10.96 5.30
CA SER A 12 9.59 12.12 4.79
C SER A 12 8.45 11.67 3.91
N PHE A 13 7.32 12.37 3.97
CA PHE A 13 6.17 12.13 3.11
C PHE A 13 6.05 13.28 2.10
N ALA A 14 5.77 12.94 0.85
CA ALA A 14 5.55 13.89 -0.23
C ALA A 14 4.25 13.56 -0.96
N SER A 15 3.58 14.58 -1.49
CA SER A 15 2.36 14.39 -2.29
C SER A 15 2.67 13.67 -3.61
N VAL A 16 1.72 12.86 -4.07
CA VAL A 16 1.79 12.27 -5.40
C VAL A 16 1.45 13.36 -6.41
N THR A 17 2.30 13.51 -7.43
CA THR A 17 2.16 14.52 -8.49
C THR A 17 2.40 13.87 -9.84
N THR A 18 2.00 14.53 -10.91
CA THR A 18 2.30 14.09 -12.28
C THR A 18 3.80 13.84 -12.50
N ASN A 19 4.66 14.68 -11.92
CA ASN A 19 6.11 14.60 -12.03
C ASN A 19 6.73 13.38 -11.34
N ASN A 20 6.07 12.80 -10.32
CA ASN A 20 6.57 11.64 -9.58
C ASN A 20 5.73 10.36 -9.78
N LEU A 21 4.70 10.42 -10.63
CA LEU A 21 3.78 9.30 -10.88
C LEU A 21 4.49 8.05 -11.42
N GLY A 22 5.57 8.23 -12.19
CA GLY A 22 6.42 7.13 -12.66
C GLY A 22 7.00 6.29 -11.51
N THR A 23 7.39 6.94 -10.41
CA THR A 23 7.89 6.27 -9.20
C THR A 23 6.80 5.44 -8.54
N VAL A 24 5.59 5.99 -8.41
CA VAL A 24 4.43 5.25 -7.85
C VAL A 24 4.11 4.02 -8.70
N ARG A 25 4.08 4.15 -10.03
CA ARG A 25 3.86 3.03 -10.95
C ARG A 25 4.90 1.94 -10.77
N LYS A 26 6.17 2.32 -10.69
CA LYS A 26 7.27 1.36 -10.51
C LYS A 26 7.12 0.64 -9.17
N LEU A 27 6.86 1.37 -8.09
CA LEU A 27 6.63 0.80 -6.76
C LEU A 27 5.47 -0.20 -6.77
N ASN A 28 4.31 0.21 -7.29
CA ASN A 28 3.15 -0.66 -7.39
C ASN A 28 3.43 -1.93 -8.21
N SER A 29 4.15 -1.81 -9.34
CA SER A 29 4.49 -2.95 -10.19
C SER A 29 5.42 -3.97 -9.53
N VAL A 30 6.21 -3.54 -8.54
CA VAL A 30 7.14 -4.42 -7.81
C VAL A 30 6.46 -5.03 -6.59
N LEU A 31 5.62 -4.26 -5.89
CA LEU A 31 5.01 -4.68 -4.63
C LEU A 31 3.73 -5.49 -4.83
N PHE A 32 2.92 -5.15 -5.84
CA PHE A 32 1.61 -5.75 -6.05
C PHE A 32 1.55 -6.50 -7.38
N PRO A 33 0.97 -7.72 -7.40
CA PRO A 33 0.80 -8.51 -8.62
C PRO A 33 -0.39 -8.04 -9.48
N ILE A 34 -0.67 -6.72 -9.51
CA ILE A 34 -1.82 -6.14 -10.21
C ILE A 34 -1.35 -5.06 -11.17
N LYS A 35 -1.94 -5.06 -12.37
CA LYS A 35 -1.82 -3.95 -13.32
C LYS A 35 -2.94 -2.95 -13.06
N TYR A 36 -2.58 -1.81 -12.48
CA TYR A 36 -3.52 -0.69 -12.32
C TYR A 36 -3.72 0.05 -13.66
N SER A 37 -4.95 0.52 -13.90
CA SER A 37 -5.29 1.28 -15.10
C SER A 37 -4.79 2.72 -15.03
N GLU A 38 -4.72 3.40 -16.18
CA GLU A 38 -4.44 4.84 -16.23
C GLU A 38 -5.44 5.65 -15.38
N LYS A 39 -6.73 5.28 -15.40
CA LYS A 39 -7.77 5.93 -14.61
C LYS A 39 -7.48 5.87 -13.10
N PHE A 40 -6.95 4.75 -12.61
CA PHE A 40 -6.51 4.65 -11.21
C PHE A 40 -5.40 5.66 -10.91
N TYR A 41 -4.38 5.73 -11.77
CA TYR A 41 -3.25 6.64 -11.57
C TYR A 41 -3.62 8.12 -11.69
N GLN A 42 -4.63 8.46 -12.50
CA GLN A 42 -5.20 9.81 -12.49
C GLN A 42 -6.00 10.08 -11.21
N GLY A 43 -6.71 9.06 -10.69
CA GLY A 43 -7.49 9.17 -9.47
C GLY A 43 -6.65 9.45 -8.22
N ILE A 44 -5.43 8.90 -8.11
CA ILE A 44 -4.55 9.16 -6.96
C ILE A 44 -3.93 10.57 -6.95
N LEU A 45 -4.14 11.36 -8.01
CA LEU A 45 -3.73 12.76 -8.10
C LEU A 45 -4.83 13.72 -7.64
N LEU A 46 -6.04 13.21 -7.34
CA LEU A 46 -7.15 14.05 -6.94
C LEU A 46 -6.91 14.65 -5.54
N PRO A 47 -7.23 15.94 -5.32
CA PRO A 47 -7.02 16.59 -4.03
C PRO A 47 -7.70 15.88 -2.86
N GLU A 48 -8.90 15.29 -3.08
CA GLU A 48 -9.65 14.57 -2.04
C GLU A 48 -8.95 13.32 -1.48
N VAL A 49 -7.94 12.78 -2.18
CA VAL A 49 -7.18 11.60 -1.73
C VAL A 49 -5.75 11.93 -1.33
N GLU A 50 -5.36 13.21 -1.35
CA GLU A 50 -3.97 13.62 -1.14
C GLU A 50 -3.42 13.19 0.22
N ASP A 51 -4.25 13.23 1.28
CA ASP A 51 -3.88 12.82 2.63
C ASP A 51 -3.63 11.32 2.77
N PHE A 52 -4.22 10.51 1.88
CA PHE A 52 -4.08 9.06 1.87
C PHE A 52 -2.99 8.60 0.90
N CYS A 53 -2.83 9.31 -0.23
CA CYS A 53 -1.92 8.97 -1.31
C CYS A 53 -0.63 9.80 -1.21
N LYS A 54 0.31 9.36 -0.36
CA LYS A 54 1.63 9.98 -0.20
C LYS A 54 2.76 9.03 -0.60
N LEU A 55 3.85 9.58 -1.12
CA LEU A 55 5.13 8.89 -1.28
C LEU A 55 5.97 9.06 -0.01
N ALA A 56 6.38 7.94 0.58
CA ALA A 56 7.34 7.92 1.67
C ALA A 56 8.76 7.81 1.12
N ALA A 57 9.66 8.71 1.54
CA ALA A 57 11.08 8.68 1.20
C ALA A 57 11.92 8.45 2.45
N HIS A 58 12.95 7.61 2.29
CA HIS A 58 13.93 7.28 3.33
C HIS A 58 15.27 7.01 2.65
N SER A 59 16.39 7.38 3.30
CA SER A 59 17.73 7.25 2.70
C SER A 59 18.19 5.79 2.52
N LYS A 60 17.66 4.87 3.33
CA LYS A 60 17.89 3.42 3.25
C LYS A 60 16.58 2.68 3.52
N PRO A 61 15.62 2.66 2.59
CA PRO A 61 14.29 2.11 2.86
C PRO A 61 14.40 0.60 3.08
N LYS A 62 13.93 0.12 4.23
CA LYS A 62 13.73 -1.31 4.48
C LYS A 62 12.23 -1.56 4.61
N ILE A 63 11.65 -2.20 3.59
CA ILE A 63 10.24 -2.60 3.60
C ILE A 63 10.19 -4.01 4.18
N SER A 64 9.64 -4.16 5.39
CA SER A 64 9.46 -5.47 6.03
C SER A 64 8.15 -6.13 5.65
N LYS A 65 7.15 -5.35 5.23
CA LYS A 65 5.84 -5.85 4.83
C LYS A 65 5.05 -4.86 3.97
N ILE A 66 4.09 -5.41 3.24
CA ILE A 66 3.01 -4.68 2.57
C ILE A 66 1.67 -5.31 2.97
N TYR A 67 0.60 -4.51 2.98
CA TYR A 67 -0.73 -5.01 3.29
C TYR A 67 -1.80 -4.35 2.41
N LEU A 68 -2.98 -4.97 2.37
CA LEU A 68 -4.15 -4.48 1.65
C LEU A 68 -5.44 -5.01 2.27
N HIS A 69 -6.56 -4.39 1.88
CA HIS A 69 -7.90 -4.82 2.26
C HIS A 69 -8.61 -5.48 1.07
N VAL A 70 -9.29 -6.60 1.32
CA VAL A 70 -10.19 -7.26 0.35
C VAL A 70 -11.55 -7.42 0.98
N GLN A 71 -12.63 -6.98 0.34
CA GLN A 71 -13.99 -7.19 0.84
C GLN A 71 -14.29 -8.67 1.11
N VAL A 72 -14.95 -9.00 2.22
CA VAL A 72 -15.19 -10.40 2.64
C VAL A 72 -16.08 -11.23 1.70
N SER A 73 -16.78 -10.60 0.76
CA SER A 73 -17.49 -11.32 -0.31
C SER A 73 -16.59 -11.66 -1.51
N ASN A 74 -15.47 -10.96 -1.69
CA ASN A 74 -14.57 -11.11 -2.83
C ASN A 74 -13.54 -12.24 -2.60
N THR A 75 -14.05 -13.46 -2.45
CA THR A 75 -13.22 -14.64 -2.17
C THR A 75 -12.19 -14.92 -3.27
N ASP A 76 -12.47 -14.53 -4.51
CA ASP A 76 -11.54 -14.68 -5.63
C ASP A 76 -10.31 -13.79 -5.49
N ALA A 77 -10.50 -12.51 -5.12
CA ALA A 77 -9.39 -11.61 -4.85
C ALA A 77 -8.57 -12.09 -3.65
N LYS A 78 -9.21 -12.59 -2.58
CA LYS A 78 -8.51 -13.17 -1.43
C LYS A 78 -7.60 -14.32 -1.87
N LYS A 79 -8.16 -15.33 -2.54
CA LYS A 79 -7.41 -16.48 -3.04
C LYS A 79 -6.30 -16.07 -4.00
N PHE A 80 -6.54 -15.05 -4.83
CA PHE A 80 -5.52 -14.50 -5.73
C PHE A 80 -4.33 -13.97 -4.94
N TYR A 81 -4.53 -13.14 -3.92
CA TYR A 81 -3.43 -12.60 -3.12
C TYR A 81 -2.73 -13.67 -2.28
N GLU A 82 -3.47 -14.63 -1.73
CA GLU A 82 -2.89 -15.77 -1.00
C GLU A 82 -1.91 -16.57 -1.87
N ARG A 83 -2.28 -16.85 -3.13
CA ARG A 83 -1.37 -17.49 -4.10
C ARG A 83 -0.12 -16.67 -4.42
N HIS A 84 -0.16 -15.35 -4.22
CA HIS A 84 0.98 -14.44 -4.41
C HIS A 84 1.78 -14.17 -3.13
N GLY A 85 1.56 -14.97 -2.10
CA GLY A 85 2.33 -14.95 -0.86
C GLY A 85 1.82 -13.97 0.19
N PHE A 86 0.59 -13.45 0.05
CA PHE A 86 -0.08 -12.76 1.13
C PHE A 86 -0.73 -13.76 2.10
N LYS A 87 -0.93 -13.34 3.34
CA LYS A 87 -1.62 -14.10 4.39
C LYS A 87 -2.68 -13.23 5.03
N GLU A 88 -3.81 -13.82 5.38
CA GLU A 88 -4.80 -13.15 6.22
C GLU A 88 -4.23 -12.89 7.61
N VAL A 89 -4.31 -11.64 8.05
CA VAL A 89 -3.86 -11.22 9.39
C VAL A 89 -4.98 -10.63 10.24
N GLY A 90 -6.20 -10.53 9.69
CA GLY A 90 -7.38 -10.09 10.41
C GLY A 90 -8.53 -9.67 9.51
N VAL A 91 -9.57 -9.12 10.14
CA VAL A 91 -10.75 -8.56 9.48
C VAL A 91 -10.98 -7.15 10.01
N HIS A 92 -11.20 -6.20 9.11
CA HIS A 92 -11.64 -4.84 9.41
C HIS A 92 -13.15 -4.76 9.25
N ALA A 93 -13.87 -4.68 10.37
CA ALA A 93 -15.32 -4.58 10.40
C ALA A 93 -15.80 -3.21 9.87
N ASP A 94 -16.87 -3.18 9.08
CA ASP A 94 -17.47 -1.95 8.54
C ASP A 94 -16.52 -1.06 7.70
N TYR A 95 -15.55 -1.69 7.03
CA TYR A 95 -14.54 -1.00 6.22
C TYR A 95 -15.16 -0.28 5.01
N TYR A 96 -15.94 -1.00 4.21
CA TYR A 96 -16.57 -0.44 3.01
C TYR A 96 -17.94 0.15 3.31
N LYS A 97 -18.08 1.48 3.17
CA LYS A 97 -19.33 2.18 3.51
C LYS A 97 -20.48 1.99 2.51
N LYS A 98 -20.18 1.68 1.26
CA LYS A 98 -21.14 1.73 0.15
C LYS A 98 -21.55 0.35 -0.41
N ILE A 99 -20.97 -0.73 0.10
CA ILE A 99 -21.20 -2.09 -0.40
C ILE A 99 -21.36 -3.05 0.78
N SER A 100 -22.28 -4.02 0.65
CA SER A 100 -22.52 -5.07 1.63
C SER A 100 -22.08 -6.43 1.06
N PRO A 101 -21.43 -7.30 1.86
CA PRO A 101 -21.01 -7.10 3.25
C PRO A 101 -19.94 -6.01 3.39
N HIS A 102 -19.97 -5.27 4.51
CA HIS A 102 -19.11 -4.09 4.73
C HIS A 102 -17.68 -4.44 5.11
N ASP A 103 -17.46 -5.65 5.64
CA ASP A 103 -16.18 -6.06 6.20
C ASP A 103 -15.12 -6.31 5.13
N ALA A 104 -13.86 -6.19 5.52
CA ALA A 104 -12.72 -6.51 4.67
C ALA A 104 -11.69 -7.40 5.39
N TRP A 105 -11.20 -8.44 4.72
CA TRP A 105 -9.98 -9.13 5.13
C TRP A 105 -8.79 -8.20 5.02
N ILE A 106 -7.90 -8.24 6.01
CA ILE A 106 -6.58 -7.61 5.97
C ILE A 106 -5.59 -8.68 5.53
N LEU A 107 -4.95 -8.49 4.39
CA LEU A 107 -3.95 -9.40 3.84
C LEU A 107 -2.57 -8.76 3.89
N GLU A 108 -1.56 -9.49 4.35
CA GLU A 108 -0.18 -9.01 4.50
C GLU A 108 0.82 -9.92 3.78
N LYS A 109 1.83 -9.34 3.13
CA LYS A 109 3.01 -10.04 2.64
C LYS A 109 4.27 -9.48 3.29
N THR A 110 5.06 -10.34 3.90
CA THR A 110 6.31 -9.99 4.58
C THR A 110 7.53 -10.24 3.70
N PHE A 111 8.56 -9.42 3.86
CA PHE A 111 9.86 -9.56 3.19
C PHE A 111 10.93 -9.87 4.23
N SER A 112 11.77 -10.87 3.95
CA SER A 112 12.93 -11.28 4.76
C SER A 112 14.15 -10.42 4.45
#